data_AF-A0A7S2PGA1-F1
#
_entry.id   AF-A0A7S2PGA1-F1
#
_cell.length_a   1.000
_cell.length_b   1.000
_cell.length_c   1.000
_cell.angle_alpha   90.00
_cell.angle_beta   90.00
_cell.angle_gamma   90.00
#
_symmetry.space_group_name_H-M   'P 1'
#
loop_
_entity.id
_entity.type
_entity.pdbx_description
1 polymer ?
#
loop_
_entity_poly.entity_id
_entity_poly.type
_entity_poly.pdbx_seq_one_letter_code
_entity_poly.pdbx_strand_id
1 'polypeptide(L)'
;AELRDELLFKQPESCHLGDCPICCLPLSFEGKYSTMMACCSKIICYGCVCANQMRDVEGNLLQYKCPFCRHAPPKSQEESEMQMMKRAQANDPFATLQIGIRRNEEGNYEGAFQNYTKAAESGNAASHYFLSCLYLEGKFVEMDEKKEVYHL
;
A
#
# COMPACT_ATOMS: atom_id res chain seq x y z
N ALA A 1 36.31 9.16 -8.88
CA ALA A 1 35.50 9.56 -7.72
C ALA A 1 34.04 9.65 -8.14
N GLU A 2 33.72 10.43 -9.17
CA GLU A 2 32.36 10.62 -9.72
C GLU A 2 31.60 9.32 -10.04
N LEU A 3 32.23 8.34 -10.71
CA LEU A 3 31.58 7.07 -11.07
C LEU A 3 31.17 6.20 -9.86
N ARG A 4 31.88 6.35 -8.74
CA ARG A 4 31.56 5.65 -7.48
C ARG A 4 30.38 6.32 -6.79
N ASP A 5 30.33 7.65 -6.84
CA ASP A 5 29.23 8.45 -6.31
C ASP A 5 27.96 8.25 -7.16
N GLU A 6 28.08 8.17 -8.49
CA GLU A 6 26.96 7.84 -9.39
C GLU A 6 26.33 6.49 -9.05
N LEU A 7 27.13 5.45 -8.81
CA LEU A 7 26.61 4.13 -8.40
C LEU A 7 26.01 4.12 -6.98
N LEU A 8 26.49 4.99 -6.09
CA LEU A 8 25.99 5.11 -4.71
C LEU A 8 24.72 5.96 -4.61
N PHE A 9 24.54 6.96 -5.47
CA PHE A 9 23.44 7.93 -5.43
C PHE A 9 22.42 7.79 -6.56
N LYS A 10 22.67 6.96 -7.58
CA LYS A 10 21.66 6.65 -8.60
C LYS A 10 20.57 5.82 -7.95
N GLN A 11 19.55 6.52 -7.46
CA GLN A 11 18.37 5.89 -6.91
C GLN A 11 17.70 5.02 -7.99
N PRO A 12 17.15 3.86 -7.63
CA PRO A 12 16.42 3.04 -8.57
C PRO A 12 15.28 3.86 -9.18
N GLU A 13 14.94 3.56 -10.44
CA GLU A 13 13.81 4.15 -11.13
C GLU A 13 12.58 4.05 -10.21
N SER A 14 12.04 5.21 -9.84
CA SER A 14 10.91 5.34 -8.92
C SER A 14 9.80 4.37 -9.29
N CYS A 15 9.27 3.60 -8.33
CA CYS A 15 8.12 2.74 -8.57
C CYS A 15 6.81 3.45 -8.21
N HIS A 16 5.67 2.88 -8.64
CA HIS A 16 4.33 3.42 -8.33
C HIS A 16 4.00 3.47 -6.83
N LEU A 17 4.77 2.80 -5.97
CA LEU A 17 4.64 2.90 -4.51
C LEU A 17 5.30 4.17 -3.94
N GLY A 18 6.16 4.84 -4.73
CA GLY A 18 6.89 6.04 -4.35
C GLY A 18 8.04 5.76 -3.38
N ASP A 19 8.37 6.75 -2.57
CA ASP A 19 9.47 6.67 -1.61
C ASP A 19 8.99 6.32 -0.21
N CYS A 20 9.85 5.67 0.57
CA CYS A 20 9.62 5.46 1.98
C CYS A 20 9.53 6.81 2.69
N PRO A 21 8.46 7.11 3.45
CA PRO A 21 8.25 8.43 4.03
C PRO A 21 9.17 8.73 5.23
N ILE A 22 10.08 7.82 5.58
CA ILE A 22 11.02 7.96 6.70
C ILE A 22 12.44 8.22 6.19
N CYS A 23 12.92 7.40 5.26
CA CYS A 23 14.27 7.52 4.72
C CYS A 23 14.36 8.19 3.35
N CYS A 24 13.22 8.49 2.71
CA CYS A 24 13.14 9.07 1.36
C CYS A 24 13.91 8.26 0.30
N LEU A 25 14.04 6.95 0.52
CA LEU A 25 14.57 6.03 -0.49
C LEU A 25 13.40 5.38 -1.24
N PRO A 26 13.54 5.05 -2.52
CA PRO A 26 12.46 4.47 -3.30
C PRO A 26 12.05 3.14 -2.70
N LEU A 27 10.75 2.91 -2.61
CA LEU A 27 10.23 1.62 -2.21
C LEU A 27 10.53 0.61 -3.31
N SER A 28 10.92 -0.59 -2.90
CA SER A 28 11.10 -1.69 -3.83
C SER A 28 9.75 -2.07 -4.45
N PHE A 29 9.76 -2.34 -5.76
CA PHE A 29 8.61 -2.93 -6.45
C PHE A 29 8.24 -4.31 -5.87
N GLU A 30 9.23 -5.07 -5.40
CA GLU A 30 8.95 -6.33 -4.69
C GLU A 30 8.28 -6.05 -3.34
N GLY A 31 7.01 -6.44 -3.21
CA GLY A 31 6.19 -6.21 -2.02
C GLY A 31 6.74 -6.80 -0.71
N LYS A 32 7.72 -7.72 -0.78
CA LYS A 32 8.37 -8.34 0.39
C LYS A 32 9.37 -7.44 1.12
N TYR A 33 9.64 -6.23 0.62
CA TYR A 33 10.61 -5.29 1.25
C TYR A 33 9.94 -4.06 1.88
N SER A 34 8.61 -4.01 1.89
CA SER A 34 7.85 -2.93 2.50
C SER A 34 6.59 -3.46 3.18
N THR A 35 6.00 -2.65 4.04
CA THR A 35 4.74 -2.99 4.69
C THR A 35 3.87 -1.76 4.87
N MET A 36 2.56 -1.93 4.74
CA MET A 36 1.60 -0.88 5.02
C MET A 36 1.27 -0.83 6.51
N MET A 37 1.29 0.38 7.08
CA MET A 37 0.84 0.62 8.44
C MET A 37 -0.65 0.96 8.48
N ALA A 38 -1.48 0.11 9.09
CA ALA A 38 -2.93 0.32 9.19
C ALA A 38 -3.34 1.67 9.83
N CYS A 39 -2.53 2.20 10.78
CA CYS A 39 -2.82 3.47 11.46
C CYS A 39 -2.87 4.68 10.51
N CYS A 40 -2.07 4.66 9.43
CA CYS A 40 -1.80 5.84 8.63
C CYS A 40 -1.71 5.56 7.12
N SER A 41 -1.98 4.32 6.71
CA SER A 41 -1.88 3.82 5.34
C SER A 41 -0.53 4.07 4.65
N LYS A 42 0.53 4.36 5.42
CA LYS A 42 1.86 4.56 4.85
C LYS A 42 2.54 3.24 4.59
N ILE A 43 3.08 3.11 3.39
CA ILE A 43 3.97 2.02 3.03
C ILE A 43 5.38 2.42 3.47
N ILE A 44 5.99 1.56 4.28
CA ILE A 44 7.28 1.83 4.92
C ILE A 44 8.21 0.66 4.59
N CYS A 45 9.43 0.97 4.17
CA CYS A 45 10.42 -0.07 3.89
C CYS A 45 10.78 -0.84 5.17
N TYR A 46 11.04 -2.14 5.05
CA TYR A 46 11.38 -2.96 6.21
C TYR A 46 12.64 -2.49 6.93
N GLY A 47 13.59 -1.86 6.23
CA GLY A 47 14.75 -1.23 6.86
C GLY A 47 14.35 -0.22 7.94
N CYS A 48 13.39 0.66 7.65
CA CYS A 48 12.90 1.64 8.63
C CYS A 48 12.05 0.98 9.73
N VAL A 49 11.27 -0.06 9.41
CA VAL A 49 10.52 -0.83 10.41
C VAL A 49 11.46 -1.51 11.41
N CYS A 50 12.48 -2.21 10.90
CA CYS A 50 13.49 -2.90 11.72
C CYS A 50 14.30 -1.91 12.55
N ALA A 51 14.74 -0.80 11.97
CA ALA A 51 15.47 0.23 12.71
C ALA A 51 14.65 0.81 13.86
N ASN A 52 13.34 1.00 13.67
CA ASN A 52 12.46 1.42 14.76
C ASN A 52 12.31 0.35 15.85
N GLN A 53 12.15 -0.92 15.46
CA GLN A 53 12.09 -2.03 16.42
C GLN A 53 13.37 -2.13 17.27
N MET A 54 14.55 -1.98 16.65
CA MET A 54 15.82 -1.98 17.39
C MET A 54 15.88 -0.85 18.41
N ARG A 55 15.48 0.37 18.03
CA ARG A 55 15.41 1.51 18.95
C ARG A 55 14.43 1.29 20.09
N ASP A 56 13.29 0.65 19.82
CA ASP A 56 12.29 0.35 20.85
C ASP A 56 12.85 -0.65 21.87
N VAL A 57 13.61 -1.66 21.42
CA VAL A 57 14.30 -2.62 22.28
C VAL A 57 15.38 -1.95 23.12
N GLU A 58 16.27 -1.15 22.50
CA GLU A 58 17.34 -0.43 23.20
C GLU A 58 16.78 0.56 24.24
N GLY A 59 15.66 1.19 23.93
CA GLY A 59 14.97 2.13 24.82
C GLY A 59 14.10 1.49 25.90
N ASN A 60 14.08 0.16 26.03
CA ASN A 60 13.15 -0.58 26.90
C ASN A 60 11.68 -0.18 26.71
N LEU A 61 11.28 0.17 25.48
CA LEU A 61 9.89 0.46 25.15
C LEU A 61 9.13 -0.85 24.99
N LEU A 62 8.20 -1.11 25.92
CA LEU A 62 7.40 -2.34 25.96
C LEU A 62 6.43 -2.52 24.78
N GLN A 63 6.28 -1.52 23.91
CA GLN A 63 5.35 -1.54 22.80
C GLN A 63 5.97 -0.93 21.55
N TYR A 64 6.05 -1.74 20.50
CA TYR A 64 6.29 -1.26 19.14
C TYR A 64 5.28 -0.15 18.81
N LYS A 65 5.73 0.90 18.15
CA LYS A 65 4.87 1.96 17.61
C LYS A 65 5.15 2.11 16.13
N CYS A 66 4.13 2.49 15.36
CA CYS A 66 4.32 2.80 13.94
C CYS A 66 5.47 3.82 13.77
N PRO A 67 6.48 3.54 12.93
CA PRO A 67 7.65 4.40 12.83
C PRO A 67 7.35 5.76 12.17
N PHE A 68 6.20 5.90 11.51
CA PHE A 68 5.73 7.16 10.94
C PHE A 68 4.75 7.89 11.87
N CYS A 69 3.62 7.27 12.19
CA CYS A 69 2.50 7.91 12.91
C CYS A 69 2.62 7.81 14.45
N ARG A 70 3.58 7.03 14.97
CA ARG A 70 3.81 6.70 16.40
C ARG A 70 2.60 6.12 17.16
N HIS A 71 1.52 5.76 16.49
CA HIS A 71 0.41 5.03 17.11
C HIS A 71 0.82 3.59 17.41
N ALA A 72 0.19 3.01 18.43
CA ALA A 72 0.32 1.60 18.73
C ALA A 72 -0.18 0.74 17.55
N PRO A 73 0.44 -0.42 17.30
CA PRO A 73 -0.05 -1.37 16.32
C PRO A 73 -1.43 -1.88 16.74
N PRO A 74 -2.26 -2.31 15.77
CA PRO A 74 -3.48 -3.02 16.08
C PRO A 74 -3.16 -4.31 16.85
N LYS A 75 -4.00 -4.66 17.82
CA LYS A 75 -3.85 -5.87 18.66
C LYS A 75 -4.45 -7.11 18.02
N SER A 76 -5.33 -6.92 17.05
CA SER A 76 -5.99 -7.99 16.30
C SER A 76 -6.20 -7.60 14.84
N GLN A 77 -6.57 -8.58 14.03
CA GLN A 77 -6.94 -8.35 12.64
C GLN A 77 -8.14 -7.40 12.55
N GLU A 78 -9.18 -7.59 13.37
CA GLU A 78 -10.36 -6.73 13.38
C GLU A 78 -10.03 -5.27 13.71
N GLU A 79 -9.08 -5.04 14.62
CA GLU A 79 -8.62 -3.68 14.92
C GLU A 79 -7.86 -3.06 13.74
N SER A 80 -7.02 -3.84 13.06
CA SER A 80 -6.32 -3.43 11.84
C SER A 80 -7.32 -3.03 10.76
N GLU A 81 -8.36 -3.83 10.57
CA GLU A 81 -9.42 -3.58 9.59
C GLU A 81 -10.26 -2.36 9.95
N MET A 82 -10.58 -2.16 11.22
CA MET A 82 -11.26 -0.95 11.69
C MET A 82 -10.41 0.30 11.41
N GLN A 83 -9.11 0.24 11.67
CA GLN A 83 -8.19 1.33 11.33
C GLN A 83 -8.20 1.59 9.82
N MET A 84 -8.12 0.54 8.99
CA MET A 84 -8.17 0.66 7.53
C MET A 84 -9.48 1.29 7.03
N MET A 85 -10.62 0.88 7.58
CA MET A 85 -11.93 1.46 7.26
C MET A 85 -11.99 2.96 7.58
N LYS A 86 -11.44 3.38 8.72
CA LYS A 86 -11.34 4.81 9.08
C LYS A 86 -10.48 5.58 8.06
N ARG A 87 -9.38 5.01 7.59
CA ARG A 87 -8.52 5.62 6.57
C ARG A 87 -9.24 5.73 5.22
N ALA A 88 -9.97 4.70 4.81
CA ALA A 88 -10.76 4.72 3.57
C ALA A 88 -11.93 5.71 3.64
N GLN A 89 -12.56 5.88 4.81
CA GLN A 89 -13.57 6.93 5.04
C GLN A 89 -12.97 8.34 4.92
N ALA A 90 -11.69 8.49 5.28
CA ALA A 90 -10.92 9.71 5.04
C ALA A 90 -10.37 9.83 3.61
N ASN A 91 -10.90 9.05 2.65
CA ASN A 91 -10.49 9.01 1.24
C ASN A 91 -9.01 8.69 1.02
N ASP A 92 -8.40 7.90 1.90
CA ASP A 92 -7.06 7.40 1.68
C ASP A 92 -7.07 6.34 0.55
N PRO A 93 -6.41 6.60 -0.60
CA PRO A 93 -6.52 5.76 -1.79
C PRO A 93 -5.97 4.34 -1.56
N PHE A 94 -4.90 4.21 -0.79
CA PHE A 94 -4.30 2.91 -0.49
C PHE A 94 -5.20 2.08 0.43
N ALA A 95 -5.81 2.68 1.46
CA ALA A 95 -6.74 1.99 2.33
C ALA A 95 -7.99 1.53 1.57
N THR A 96 -8.53 2.38 0.68
CA THR A 96 -9.66 2.02 -0.19
C THR A 96 -9.30 0.85 -1.10
N LEU A 97 -8.12 0.85 -1.71
CA LEU A 97 -7.65 -0.29 -2.51
C LEU A 97 -7.60 -1.59 -1.69
N GLN A 98 -7.03 -1.58 -0.49
CA GLN A 98 -6.92 -2.79 0.35
C GLN A 98 -8.28 -3.37 0.72
N ILE A 99 -9.28 -2.52 0.99
CA ILE A 99 -10.65 -2.97 1.21
C ILE A 99 -11.22 -3.64 -0.05
N GLY A 100 -10.93 -3.09 -1.23
CA GLY A 100 -11.31 -3.69 -2.50
C GLY A 100 -10.71 -5.09 -2.71
N ILE A 101 -9.41 -5.25 -2.43
CA ILE A 101 -8.69 -6.53 -2.55
C ILE A 101 -9.36 -7.60 -1.69
N ARG A 102 -9.60 -7.29 -0.41
CA ARG A 102 -10.27 -8.22 0.51
C ARG A 102 -11.68 -8.57 0.04
N ARG A 103 -12.46 -7.59 -0.41
CA ARG A 103 -13.81 -7.85 -0.96
C ARG A 103 -13.77 -8.77 -2.17
N ASN A 104 -12.76 -8.63 -3.02
CA ASN A 104 -12.55 -9.54 -4.15
C ASN A 104 -12.21 -10.95 -3.69
N GLU A 105 -11.35 -11.11 -2.69
CA GLU A 105 -11.01 -12.41 -2.07
C GLU A 105 -12.24 -13.08 -1.43
N GLU A 106 -13.16 -12.29 -0.86
CA GLU A 106 -14.44 -12.74 -0.32
C GLU A 106 -15.48 -13.06 -1.42
N GLY A 107 -15.16 -12.84 -2.70
CA GLY A 107 -16.08 -13.02 -3.83
C GLY A 107 -17.10 -11.89 -4.02
N ASN A 108 -17.00 -10.80 -3.25
CA ASN A 108 -17.81 -9.60 -3.41
C ASN A 108 -17.21 -8.68 -4.50
N TYR A 109 -17.37 -9.10 -5.76
CA TYR A 109 -16.83 -8.40 -6.92
C TYR A 109 -17.44 -7.01 -7.14
N GLU A 110 -18.72 -6.81 -6.82
CA GLU A 110 -19.37 -5.48 -6.86
C GLU A 110 -18.67 -4.52 -5.90
N GLY A 111 -18.52 -4.94 -4.66
CA GLY A 111 -17.86 -4.16 -3.63
C GLY A 111 -16.38 -3.91 -3.95
N ALA A 112 -15.70 -4.87 -4.58
CA ALA A 112 -14.34 -4.70 -5.05
C ALA A 112 -14.25 -3.65 -6.16
N PHE A 113 -15.08 -3.77 -7.20
CA PHE A 113 -15.15 -2.83 -8.32
C PHE A 113 -15.36 -1.39 -7.86
N GLN A 114 -16.30 -1.17 -6.94
CA GLN A 114 -16.57 0.16 -6.38
C GLN A 114 -15.34 0.74 -5.65
N ASN A 115 -14.63 -0.06 -4.86
CA ASN A 115 -13.43 0.41 -4.14
C ASN A 115 -12.27 0.66 -5.10
N TYR A 116 -12.04 -0.22 -6.07
CA TYR A 116 -10.98 -0.02 -7.06
C TYR A 116 -11.22 1.23 -7.91
N THR A 117 -12.46 1.46 -8.35
CA THR A 117 -12.84 2.68 -9.07
C THR A 117 -12.55 3.92 -8.24
N LYS A 118 -13.02 3.96 -6.99
CA LYS A 118 -12.78 5.10 -6.09
C LYS A 118 -11.29 5.35 -5.83
N ALA A 119 -10.51 4.29 -5.65
CA ALA A 119 -9.07 4.40 -5.42
C ALA A 119 -8.32 4.87 -6.67
N ALA A 120 -8.70 4.38 -7.86
CA ALA A 120 -8.17 4.82 -9.14
C ALA A 120 -8.46 6.31 -9.41
N GLU A 121 -9.70 6.75 -9.19
CA GLU A 121 -10.11 8.17 -9.28
C GLU A 121 -9.32 9.06 -8.30
N SER A 122 -8.86 8.49 -7.19
CA SER A 122 -8.01 9.17 -6.19
C SER A 122 -6.51 9.08 -6.51
N GLY A 123 -6.14 8.62 -7.71
CA GLY A 123 -4.76 8.57 -8.22
C GLY A 123 -3.97 7.31 -7.84
N ASN A 124 -4.63 6.26 -7.33
CA ASN A 124 -3.94 5.01 -7.04
C ASN A 124 -3.71 4.18 -8.32
N ALA A 125 -2.47 4.19 -8.82
CA ALA A 125 -2.11 3.45 -10.03
C ALA A 125 -2.35 1.93 -9.91
N ALA A 126 -2.10 1.32 -8.75
CA ALA A 126 -2.31 -0.12 -8.57
C ALA A 126 -3.80 -0.52 -8.69
N SER A 127 -4.73 0.41 -8.46
CA SER A 127 -6.16 0.15 -8.58
C SER A 127 -6.60 -0.03 -10.04
N HIS A 128 -5.88 0.55 -11.00
CA HIS A 128 -6.09 0.29 -12.43
C HIS A 128 -5.80 -1.17 -12.76
N TYR A 129 -4.70 -1.74 -12.30
CA TYR A 129 -4.40 -3.17 -12.49
C TYR A 129 -5.54 -4.09 -12.00
N PHE A 130 -6.13 -3.80 -10.84
CA PHE A 130 -7.26 -4.62 -10.37
C PHE A 130 -8.54 -4.42 -11.18
N LEU A 131 -8.81 -3.22 -11.68
CA LEU A 131 -9.94 -2.96 -12.58
C LEU A 131 -9.76 -3.68 -13.92
N SER A 132 -8.56 -3.69 -14.49
CA SER A 132 -8.31 -4.42 -15.74
C SER A 132 -8.52 -5.92 -15.55
N CYS A 133 -8.09 -6.51 -14.42
CA CYS A 133 -8.41 -7.90 -14.10
C CYS A 133 -9.93 -8.18 -14.05
N LEU A 134 -10.73 -7.28 -13.47
CA LEU A 134 -12.20 -7.45 -13.43
C LEU A 134 -12.83 -7.43 -14.84
N TYR A 135 -12.34 -6.54 -15.72
CA TYR A 135 -12.79 -6.48 -17.12
C TYR A 135 -12.28 -7.64 -17.97
N LEU A 136 -11.06 -8.13 -17.73
CA LEU A 136 -10.52 -9.30 -18.41
C LEU A 136 -11.30 -10.57 -18.05
N GLU A 137 -11.64 -10.73 -16.77
CA GLU A 137 -12.28 -11.95 -16.27
C GLU A 137 -13.81 -11.92 -16.34
N GLY A 138 -14.41 -10.76 -16.66
CA GLY A 138 -15.87 -10.59 -16.65
C GLY A 138 -16.46 -10.72 -15.24
N LYS A 139 -15.72 -10.33 -14.20
CA LYS A 139 -16.16 -10.42 -12.81
C LYS A 139 -16.96 -9.19 -12.42
N PHE A 140 -18.25 -9.38 -12.13
CA PHE A 140 -19.27 -8.34 -11.87
C PHE A 140 -19.59 -7.43 -13.07
N VAL A 141 -18.60 -7.07 -13.88
CA VAL A 141 -18.76 -6.36 -15.14
C VAL A 141 -18.62 -7.30 -16.33
N GLU A 142 -19.24 -6.97 -17.47
CA GLU A 142 -19.02 -7.70 -18.71
C GLU A 142 -17.57 -7.58 -19.17
N MET A 143 -17.09 -8.61 -19.89
CA MET A 143 -15.77 -8.56 -20.50
C MET A 143 -15.69 -7.41 -21.50
N ASP A 144 -14.67 -6.55 -21.36
CA ASP A 144 -14.48 -5.37 -22.21
C ASP A 144 -12.98 -5.12 -22.40
N GLU A 145 -12.43 -5.61 -23.50
CA GLU A 145 -11.02 -5.49 -23.86
C GLU A 145 -10.56 -4.01 -23.93
N LYS A 146 -11.45 -3.09 -24.32
CA LYS A 146 -11.09 -1.67 -24.38
C LYS A 146 -10.91 -1.08 -22.99
N LYS A 147 -11.79 -1.46 -22.05
CA LYS A 147 -11.68 -1.01 -20.66
C LYS A 147 -10.56 -1.73 -19.91
N GLU A 148 -10.34 -3.01 -20.20
CA GLU A 148 -9.16 -3.73 -19.72
C GLU A 148 -7.89 -2.96 -20.09
N VAL A 149 -7.67 -2.69 -21.38
CA VAL A 149 -6.47 -1.98 -21.88
C VAL A 149 -6.38 -0.55 -21.33
N TYR A 150 -7.51 0.14 -21.15
CA TYR A 150 -7.53 1.46 -20.52
C TYR A 150 -7.03 1.46 -19.06
N HIS A 151 -7.24 0.35 -18.35
CA HIS A 151 -6.82 0.17 -16.97
C HIS A 151 -5.50 -0.62 -16.83
N LEU A 152 -4.85 -1.00 -17.93
CA LEU A 152 -3.55 -1.70 -17.92
C LEU A 152 -2.39 -0.69 -17.97
#